data_AF-A0A2N2XX36-F1
#
_entry.id   AF-A0A2N2XX36-F1
#
_cell.length_a   1.000
_cell.length_b   1.000
_cell.length_c   1.000
_cell.angle_alpha   90.00
_cell.angle_beta   90.00
_cell.angle_gamma   90.00
#
_symmetry.space_group_name_H-M   'P 1'
#
loop_
_entity.id
_entity.type
_entity.pdbx_description
1 polymer ?
#
loop_
_entity_poly.entity_id
_entity_poly.type
_entity_poly.pdbx_seq_one_letter_code
_entity_poly.pdbx_strand_id
1 'polypeptide(L)'
;MNQININQFNTIDGIIVAAVGGAIAGLVIWIAELIRQCFLKKRHTNRIEKWLEKNSNLSIPLEWRSTRAIASHNNLTEDRIRFICSHSNKIQLNTADGNNSDELWKFIQS
;
A
#
# COMPACT_ATOMS: atom_id res chain seq x y z
N MET A 1 39.25 48.81 16.95
CA MET A 1 38.62 48.21 15.76
C MET A 1 38.93 46.73 15.78
N ASN A 2 37.96 45.88 16.18
CA ASN A 2 38.15 44.44 16.19
C ASN A 2 37.86 43.91 14.79
N GLN A 3 38.92 43.51 14.09
CA GLN A 3 38.84 42.77 12.84
C GLN A 3 38.30 41.37 13.14
N ILE A 4 37.03 41.13 12.81
CA ILE A 4 36.43 39.79 12.87
C ILE A 4 37.06 38.99 11.73
N ASN A 5 37.85 37.98 12.07
CA ASN A 5 38.58 37.15 11.11
C ASN A 5 37.59 36.17 10.45
N ILE A 6 37.13 36.49 9.25
CA ILE A 6 36.04 35.77 8.53
C ILE A 6 36.55 34.50 7.80
N ASN A 7 37.81 34.10 8.00
CA ASN A 7 38.47 33.08 7.17
C ASN A 7 38.47 31.66 7.77
N GLN A 8 37.47 31.27 8.57
CA GLN A 8 37.45 29.95 9.25
C GLN A 8 36.16 29.15 8.99
N PHE A 9 35.42 29.41 7.90
CA PHE A 9 34.55 28.35 7.40
C PHE A 9 35.43 27.37 6.62
N ASN A 10 35.91 26.33 7.30
CA ASN A 10 36.76 25.33 6.68
C ASN A 10 35.96 24.67 5.56
N THR A 11 36.58 24.45 4.40
CA THR A 11 35.93 23.78 3.24
C THR A 11 35.30 22.43 3.64
N ILE A 12 35.89 21.77 4.64
CA ILE A 12 35.39 20.55 5.28
C ILE A 12 34.02 20.75 5.94
N ASP A 13 33.80 21.87 6.65
CA ASP A 13 32.53 22.17 7.30
C ASP A 13 31.42 22.39 6.26
N GLY A 14 31.75 23.03 5.13
CA GLY A 14 30.84 23.17 3.99
C GLY A 14 30.43 21.83 3.38
N ILE A 15 31.38 20.89 3.24
CA ILE A 15 31.12 19.54 2.74
C ILE A 15 30.22 18.76 3.71
N ILE A 16 30.47 18.87 5.02
CA ILE A 16 29.67 18.19 6.05
C ILE A 16 28.23 18.72 6.03
N VAL A 17 28.03 20.04 5.95
CA VAL A 17 26.69 20.65 5.90
C VAL A 17 25.96 20.23 4.62
N ALA A 18 26.63 20.20 3.48
CA ALA A 18 26.05 19.75 2.22
C ALA A 18 25.65 18.26 2.28
N ALA A 19 26.50 17.40 2.84
CA ALA A 19 26.24 15.97 2.99
C ALA A 19 25.05 15.70 3.93
N VAL A 20 25.01 16.38 5.08
CA VAL A 20 23.91 16.25 6.05
C VAL A 20 22.59 16.75 5.47
N GLY A 21 22.59 17.90 4.78
CA GLY A 21 21.41 18.43 4.10
C GLY A 21 20.87 17.48 3.03
N GLY A 22 21.75 16.92 2.21
CA GLY A 22 21.37 15.93 1.19
C GLY A 22 20.80 14.64 1.78
N ALA A 23 21.41 14.12 2.85
CA ALA A 23 20.94 12.92 3.52
C ALA A 23 19.54 13.10 4.14
N ILE A 24 19.29 14.24 4.79
CA ILE A 24 17.97 14.55 5.37
C ILE A 24 16.92 14.68 4.27
N ALA A 25 17.22 15.41 3.18
CA ALA A 25 16.29 15.55 2.06
C ALA A 25 15.93 14.19 1.45
N GLY A 26 16.93 13.33 1.21
CA GLY A 26 16.72 11.97 0.71
C GLY A 26 15.85 11.14 1.65
N LEU A 27 16.11 11.21 2.96
CA LEU A 27 15.35 10.49 3.98
C LEU A 27 13.88 10.93 4.01
N VAL A 28 13.62 12.24 3.93
CA VAL A 28 12.26 12.79 3.93
C VAL A 28 11.47 12.31 2.72
N ILE A 29 12.08 12.32 1.52
CA ILE A 29 11.43 11.84 0.29
C ILE A 29 11.12 10.34 0.40
N TRP A 30 12.06 9.54 0.92
CA TRP A 30 11.87 8.11 1.11
C TRP A 30 10.72 7.80 2.08
N ILE A 31 10.67 8.50 3.22
CA ILE A 31 9.58 8.36 4.20
C ILE A 31 8.24 8.78 3.59
N ALA A 32 8.20 9.90 2.86
CA ALA A 32 6.97 10.40 2.23
C ALA A 32 6.39 9.37 1.23
N GLU A 33 7.25 8.76 0.40
CA GLU A 33 6.82 7.76 -0.56
C GLU A 33 6.32 6.47 0.14
N LEU A 34 7.01 6.04 1.21
CA LEU A 34 6.54 4.90 2.03
C LEU A 34 5.16 5.14 2.65
N ILE A 35 4.94 6.33 3.21
CA ILE A 35 3.65 6.70 3.79
C ILE A 35 2.57 6.68 2.71
N ARG A 36 2.84 7.26 1.53
CA ARG A 36 1.90 7.30 0.42
C ARG A 36 1.52 5.90 -0.04
N GLN A 37 2.50 5.02 -0.22
CA GLN A 37 2.27 3.63 -0.63
C GLN A 37 1.47 2.85 0.42
N CYS A 38 1.81 3.00 1.71
CA CYS A 38 1.08 2.35 2.79
C CYS A 38 -0.36 2.86 2.88
N PHE A 39 -0.57 4.18 2.75
CA PHE A 39 -1.89 4.78 2.78
C PHE A 39 -2.77 4.31 1.61
N LEU A 40 -2.22 4.32 0.39
CA LEU A 40 -2.92 3.81 -0.79
C LEU A 40 -3.24 2.32 -0.64
N LYS A 41 -2.28 1.50 -0.22
CA LYS A 41 -2.50 0.06 0.03
C LYS A 41 -3.64 -0.14 1.02
N LYS A 42 -3.59 0.49 2.20
CA LYS A 42 -4.66 0.41 3.21
C LYS A 42 -6.00 0.89 2.67
N ARG A 43 -6.03 1.99 1.93
CA ARG A 43 -7.28 2.53 1.35
C ARG A 43 -7.89 1.57 0.34
N HIS A 44 -7.09 0.99 -0.55
CA HIS A 44 -7.56 0.00 -1.51
C HIS A 44 -8.04 -1.27 -0.82
N THR A 45 -7.28 -1.79 0.15
CA THR A 45 -7.68 -2.94 0.97
C THR A 45 -9.00 -2.70 1.67
N ASN A 46 -9.14 -1.57 2.39
CA ASN A 46 -10.38 -1.24 3.10
C ASN A 46 -11.58 -1.08 2.16
N ARG A 47 -11.36 -0.59 0.93
CA ARG A 47 -12.44 -0.46 -0.07
C ARG A 47 -12.89 -1.83 -0.56
N ILE A 48 -11.95 -2.72 -0.85
CA ILE A 48 -12.24 -4.10 -1.28
C ILE A 48 -12.92 -4.88 -0.16
N GLU A 49 -12.41 -4.80 1.07
CA GLU A 49 -13.02 -5.43 2.25
C GLU A 49 -14.45 -4.96 2.48
N LYS A 50 -14.68 -3.63 2.51
CA LYS A 50 -16.04 -3.07 2.67
C LYS A 50 -16.98 -3.46 1.52
N TRP A 51 -16.46 -3.55 0.30
CA TRP A 51 -17.26 -3.97 -0.84
C TRP A 51 -17.62 -5.45 -0.73
N LEU A 52 -16.66 -6.31 -0.39
CA LEU A 52 -16.87 -7.73 -0.20
C LEU A 52 -17.86 -7.96 0.95
N GLU A 53 -17.69 -7.30 2.10
CA GLU A 53 -18.59 -7.36 3.25
C GLU A 53 -20.04 -6.98 2.87
N LYS A 54 -20.23 -5.92 2.06
CA LYS A 54 -21.56 -5.52 1.58
C LYS A 54 -22.19 -6.49 0.57
N ASN A 55 -21.37 -7.16 -0.24
CA ASN A 55 -21.84 -8.05 -1.30
C ASN A 55 -21.86 -9.52 -0.88
N SER A 56 -21.29 -9.86 0.27
CA SER A 56 -21.54 -11.09 1.00
C SER A 56 -22.79 -10.85 1.86
N ASN A 57 -23.97 -11.11 1.30
CA ASN A 57 -25.19 -11.06 2.09
C ASN A 57 -25.06 -12.02 3.29
N LEU A 58 -25.26 -11.51 4.51
CA LEU A 58 -25.30 -12.29 5.77
C LEU A 58 -26.31 -13.46 5.72
N SER A 59 -27.22 -13.46 4.76
CA SER A 59 -28.24 -14.49 4.53
C SER A 59 -27.82 -15.60 3.56
N ILE A 60 -26.75 -15.45 2.79
CA ILE A 60 -26.27 -16.46 1.83
C ILE A 60 -24.77 -16.72 2.07
N PRO A 61 -24.41 -17.77 2.83
CA PRO A 61 -23.04 -18.01 3.30
C PRO A 61 -22.00 -18.38 2.22
N LEU A 62 -22.34 -18.26 0.93
CA LEU A 62 -21.57 -18.85 -0.18
C LEU A 62 -21.41 -17.99 -1.44
N GLU A 63 -21.63 -16.67 -1.40
CA GLU A 63 -21.33 -15.85 -2.58
C GLU A 63 -19.85 -15.55 -2.72
N TRP A 64 -19.14 -16.51 -3.29
CA TRP A 64 -17.82 -16.33 -3.87
C TRP A 64 -17.86 -15.29 -5.00
N ARG A 65 -16.89 -14.38 -5.05
CA ARG A 65 -16.78 -13.32 -6.07
C ARG A 65 -15.49 -13.43 -6.86
N SER A 66 -15.59 -13.32 -8.18
CA SER A 66 -14.42 -13.39 -9.05
C SER A 66 -13.55 -12.14 -8.94
N THR A 67 -12.23 -12.29 -9.15
CA THR A 67 -11.27 -11.17 -9.26
C THR A 67 -11.77 -10.10 -10.24
N ARG A 68 -12.36 -10.52 -11.38
CA ARG A 68 -12.90 -9.63 -12.41
C ARG A 68 -14.05 -8.75 -11.90
N ALA A 69 -14.99 -9.30 -11.13
CA ALA A 69 -16.10 -8.53 -10.58
C ALA A 69 -15.60 -7.47 -9.57
N ILE A 70 -14.64 -7.86 -8.72
CA ILE A 70 -14.02 -6.95 -7.75
C ILE A 70 -13.24 -5.84 -8.46
N ALA A 71 -12.47 -6.20 -9.50
CA ALA A 71 -11.67 -5.29 -10.31
C ALA A 71 -12.55 -4.26 -11.03
N SER A 72 -13.63 -4.73 -11.67
CA SER A 72 -14.60 -3.87 -12.37
C SER A 72 -15.26 -2.85 -11.44
N HIS A 73 -15.67 -3.27 -10.24
CA HIS A 73 -16.34 -2.35 -9.31
C HIS A 73 -15.39 -1.34 -8.65
N ASN A 74 -14.16 -1.76 -8.34
CA ASN A 74 -13.20 -0.90 -7.67
C ASN A 74 -12.37 -0.05 -8.63
N ASN A 75 -12.48 -0.29 -9.94
CA ASN A 75 -11.64 0.29 -10.98
C ASN A 75 -10.15 0.08 -10.68
N LEU A 76 -9.80 -1.15 -10.31
CA LEU A 76 -8.43 -1.59 -10.02
C LEU A 76 -8.06 -2.72 -10.98
N THR A 77 -6.78 -2.86 -11.30
CA THR A 77 -6.31 -3.98 -12.12
C THR A 77 -6.53 -5.31 -11.39
N GLU A 78 -6.82 -6.37 -12.13
CA GLU A 78 -7.00 -7.71 -11.57
C GLU A 78 -5.78 -8.16 -10.75
N ASP A 79 -4.57 -7.85 -11.22
CA ASP A 79 -3.32 -8.12 -10.50
C ASP A 79 -3.25 -7.41 -9.13
N ARG A 80 -3.69 -6.15 -9.06
CA ARG A 80 -3.74 -5.39 -7.81
C ARG A 80 -4.76 -5.98 -6.83
N ILE A 81 -5.90 -6.42 -7.34
CA ILE A 81 -6.91 -7.11 -6.53
C ILE A 81 -6.34 -8.41 -5.98
N ARG A 82 -5.74 -9.25 -6.83
CA ARG A 82 -5.12 -10.53 -6.44
C ARG A 82 -4.09 -10.33 -5.32
N PHE A 83 -3.19 -9.36 -5.47
CA PHE A 83 -2.20 -9.03 -4.45
C PHE A 83 -2.83 -8.59 -3.11
N ILE A 84 -3.89 -7.79 -3.16
CA ILE A 84 -4.57 -7.33 -1.95
C ILE A 84 -5.33 -8.47 -1.27
N CYS A 85 -6.03 -9.28 -2.05
CA CYS A 85 -6.81 -10.42 -1.56
C CYS A 85 -5.92 -11.51 -0.98
N SER A 86 -4.75 -11.78 -1.57
CA SER A 86 -3.77 -12.73 -1.00
C SER A 86 -3.08 -12.23 0.26
N HIS A 87 -3.10 -10.92 0.53
CA HIS A 87 -2.40 -10.31 1.66
C HIS A 87 -3.35 -9.92 2.81
N SER A 88 -4.67 -9.92 2.59
CA SER A 88 -5.65 -9.65 3.65
C SER A 88 -6.03 -10.94 4.37
N ASN A 89 -5.91 -10.95 5.70
CA ASN A 89 -6.34 -12.08 6.53
C ASN A 89 -7.87 -12.24 6.61
N LYS A 90 -8.63 -11.28 6.08
CA LYS A 90 -10.11 -11.29 6.11
C LYS A 90 -10.73 -11.81 4.82
N ILE A 91 -9.91 -12.18 3.83
CA ILE A 91 -10.38 -12.63 2.53
C ILE A 91 -9.87 -14.06 2.31
N GLN A 92 -10.79 -14.97 2.01
CA GLN A 92 -10.45 -16.36 1.65
C GLN A 92 -10.46 -16.52 0.14
N LEU A 93 -9.43 -17.17 -0.39
CA LEU A 93 -9.44 -17.73 -1.74
C LEU A 93 -10.17 -19.07 -1.73
N ASN A 94 -10.97 -19.34 -2.77
CA ASN A 94 -11.53 -20.67 -3.00
C ASN A 94 -10.41 -21.61 -3.49
N THR A 95 -9.92 -22.46 -2.61
CA THR A 95 -8.93 -23.51 -2.95
C THR A 95 -9.57 -24.88 -3.18
N ALA A 96 -10.89 -25.00 -3.02
CA ALA A 96 -11.60 -26.28 -3.14
C ALA A 96 -11.84 -26.69 -4.61
N ASP A 97 -12.05 -25.73 -5.51
CA ASP A 97 -12.20 -25.98 -6.95
C ASP A 97 -10.82 -25.99 -7.63
N GLY A 98 -10.11 -27.12 -7.51
CA GLY A 98 -8.75 -27.32 -8.00
C GLY A 98 -8.53 -27.26 -9.52
N ASN A 99 -9.40 -26.62 -10.31
CA ASN A 99 -9.20 -26.45 -11.75
C ASN A 99 -10.06 -25.37 -12.44
N ASN A 100 -10.79 -24.53 -11.70
CA ASN A 100 -11.58 -23.46 -12.32
C ASN A 100 -10.71 -22.20 -12.47
N SER A 101 -10.65 -21.67 -13.69
CA SER A 101 -9.85 -20.48 -14.08
C SER A 101 -10.28 -19.18 -13.40
N ASP A 102 -11.37 -19.20 -12.65
CA ASP A 102 -11.94 -18.03 -12.01
C ASP A 102 -11.52 -18.01 -10.54
N GLU A 103 -10.57 -17.13 -10.22
CA GLU A 103 -10.17 -16.85 -8.84
C GLU A 103 -11.34 -16.26 -8.06
N LEU A 104 -11.87 -17.07 -7.16
CA LEU A 104 -13.06 -16.77 -6.37
C LEU A 104 -12.67 -16.41 -4.94
N TRP A 105 -13.17 -15.26 -4.47
CA TRP A 105 -12.85 -14.70 -3.17
C TRP A 105 -14.11 -14.52 -2.32
N LYS A 106 -14.00 -14.75 -1.02
CA LYS A 106 -15.07 -14.44 -0.05
C LYS A 106 -14.53 -13.69 1.16
N PHE A 107 -15.38 -12.91 1.80
CA PHE A 107 -15.05 -12.28 3.07
C PHE A 107 -15.23 -13.30 4.21
N ILE A 108 -14.23 -13.44 5.08
CA ILE A 108 -14.34 -14.19 6.32
C ILE A 108 -14.60 -13.17 7.42
N GLN A 109 -15.80 -13.21 8.00
CA GLN A 109 -16.06 -12.47 9.24
C GLN A 109 -15.35 -13.23 10.37
N SER A 110 -14.27 -12.66 10.89
CA SER A 110 -13.58 -13.15 12.08
C SER A 110 -14.38 -12.84 13.34
#